data_AF-A0A7S2XG14-F1
#
_entry.id   AF-A0A7S2XG14-F1
#
_cell.length_a   1.000
_cell.length_b   1.000
_cell.length_c   1.000
_cell.angle_alpha   90.00
_cell.angle_beta   90.00
_cell.angle_gamma   90.00
#
_symmetry.space_group_name_H-M   'P 1'
#
loop_
_entity.id
_entity.type
_entity.pdbx_description
1 polymer ?
#
loop_
_entity_poly.entity_id
_entity_poly.type
_entity_poly.pdbx_seq_one_letter_code
_entity_poly.pdbx_strand_id
1 'polypeptide(L)'
;YELLFFDINTDALAKSKQNPHATSLKDIEWATNSCVLSWGTKEVWDTDMDGSDVNAVDIFQNKLVVTGDDHGHVCLFRYPVLESTNKQKRFDGHSAHVTNVRFTPDGKRVISCGGGDKAVVQWRVVTK
;
A
#
# COMPACT_ATOMS: atom_id res chain seq x y z
N TYR A 1 7.85 13.00 -2.93
CA TYR A 1 6.68 12.39 -3.58
C TYR A 1 5.51 13.36 -3.52
N GLU A 2 4.62 13.33 -4.52
CA GLU A 2 3.41 14.16 -4.57
C GLU A 2 2.17 13.28 -4.82
N LEU A 3 1.01 13.72 -4.33
CA LEU A 3 -0.28 13.09 -4.58
C LEU A 3 -1.06 13.93 -5.58
N LEU A 4 -1.29 13.37 -6.77
CA LEU A 4 -2.03 14.02 -7.84
C LEU A 4 -3.34 13.27 -8.11
N PHE A 5 -4.38 14.02 -8.45
CA PHE A 5 -5.72 13.50 -8.69
C PHE A 5 -6.23 13.97 -10.05
N PHE A 6 -6.96 13.11 -10.74
CA PHE A 6 -7.43 13.37 -12.11
C PHE A 6 -8.87 12.87 -12.27
N ASP A 7 -9.70 13.69 -12.90
CA ASP A 7 -11.01 13.28 -13.40
C ASP A 7 -10.81 12.73 -14.81
N ILE A 8 -10.99 11.42 -14.98
CA ILE A 8 -10.89 10.76 -16.29
C ILE A 8 -12.27 10.77 -16.94
N ASN A 9 -12.38 11.35 -18.14
CA ASN A 9 -13.60 11.29 -18.92
C ASN A 9 -13.55 10.10 -19.88
N THR A 10 -14.62 9.31 -19.92
CA THR A 10 -14.75 8.16 -20.82
C THR A 10 -15.36 8.53 -22.18
N ASP A 11 -15.93 9.73 -22.30
CA ASP A 11 -16.35 10.29 -23.58
C ASP A 11 -15.12 10.71 -24.39
N ALA A 12 -14.99 10.16 -25.60
CA ALA A 12 -13.86 10.41 -26.50
C ALA A 12 -13.69 11.88 -26.88
N LEU A 13 -14.74 12.71 -26.76
CA LEU A 13 -14.70 14.13 -27.11
C LEU A 13 -14.38 15.04 -25.92
N ALA A 14 -14.49 14.54 -24.69
CA ALA A 14 -14.28 15.33 -23.49
C ALA A 14 -12.89 15.09 -22.89
N LYS A 15 -12.20 16.19 -22.54
CA LYS A 15 -10.85 16.09 -21.97
C LYS A 15 -10.89 15.70 -20.50
N SER A 16 -10.09 14.70 -20.14
CA SER A 16 -9.69 14.46 -18.74
C SER A 16 -8.91 15.66 -18.21
N LYS A 17 -9.05 15.94 -16.92
CA LYS A 17 -8.39 17.10 -16.29
C LYS A 17 -7.84 16.75 -14.92
N GLN A 18 -6.76 17.43 -14.53
CA GLN A 18 -6.26 17.36 -13.16
C GLN A 18 -7.27 18.03 -12.21
N ASN A 19 -7.49 17.40 -11.07
CA ASN A 19 -8.19 18.00 -9.94
C ASN A 19 -7.16 18.57 -8.95
N PRO A 20 -6.98 19.91 -8.87
CA PRO A 20 -5.97 20.50 -8.01
C PRO A 20 -6.37 20.52 -6.52
N HIS A 21 -7.61 20.14 -6.17
CA HIS A 21 -8.14 20.21 -4.81
C HIS A 21 -7.90 18.92 -4.03
N ALA A 22 -6.64 18.49 -3.88
CA ALA A 22 -6.27 17.24 -3.20
C ALA A 22 -6.92 17.05 -1.82
N THR A 23 -7.01 18.11 -1.02
CA THR A 23 -7.59 18.05 0.34
C THR A 23 -9.08 17.72 0.33
N SER A 24 -9.84 18.10 -0.71
CA SER A 24 -11.27 17.76 -0.78
C SER A 24 -11.51 16.29 -1.12
N LEU A 25 -10.47 15.57 -1.52
CA LEU A 25 -10.53 14.15 -1.91
C LEU A 25 -10.01 13.22 -0.81
N LYS A 26 -9.64 13.76 0.36
CA LYS A 26 -9.01 12.98 1.45
C LYS A 26 -9.93 11.91 2.06
N ASP A 27 -11.24 12.14 2.02
CA ASP A 27 -12.27 11.30 2.63
C ASP A 27 -13.02 10.44 1.60
N ILE A 28 -12.57 10.42 0.33
CA ILE A 28 -13.16 9.61 -0.72
C ILE A 28 -12.81 8.14 -0.52
N GLU A 29 -13.81 7.27 -0.64
CA GLU A 29 -13.60 5.83 -0.74
C GLU A 29 -13.16 5.47 -2.17
N TRP A 30 -11.89 5.12 -2.32
CA TRP A 30 -11.32 4.65 -3.58
C TRP A 30 -11.61 3.18 -3.80
N ALA A 31 -11.76 2.77 -5.07
CA ALA A 31 -12.01 1.37 -5.43
C ALA A 31 -10.88 0.43 -4.96
N THR A 32 -9.64 0.89 -5.00
CA THR A 32 -8.46 0.21 -4.45
C THR A 32 -7.56 1.24 -3.78
N ASN A 33 -6.72 0.76 -2.84
CA ASN A 33 -5.75 1.60 -2.14
C ASN A 33 -4.35 1.01 -2.33
N SER A 34 -3.85 1.11 -3.56
CA SER A 34 -2.53 0.58 -3.94
C SER A 34 -1.44 1.66 -4.07
N CYS A 35 -1.77 2.92 -3.81
CA CYS A 35 -0.79 3.99 -3.73
C CYS A 35 -0.07 3.91 -2.38
N VAL A 36 1.26 3.78 -2.40
CA VAL A 36 2.08 3.73 -1.17
C VAL A 36 1.85 4.99 -0.34
N LEU A 37 1.90 6.15 -0.99
CA LEU A 37 1.53 7.41 -0.39
C LEU A 37 0.00 7.59 -0.46
N SER A 38 -0.64 7.83 0.67
CA SER A 38 -2.04 8.24 0.77
C SER A 38 -2.28 8.99 2.09
N TRP A 39 -3.47 9.57 2.28
CA TRP A 39 -3.82 10.22 3.54
C TRP A 39 -3.83 9.26 4.74
N GLY A 40 -4.13 7.97 4.52
CA GLY A 40 -4.25 6.95 5.55
C GLY A 40 -3.04 6.03 5.70
N THR A 41 -1.97 6.25 4.94
CA THR A 41 -0.75 5.42 4.93
C THR A 41 0.52 6.27 5.07
N LYS A 42 0.43 7.44 5.68
CA LYS A 42 1.55 8.40 5.76
C LYS A 42 2.75 7.87 6.55
N GLU A 43 2.50 7.01 7.53
CA GLU A 43 3.52 6.51 8.45
C GLU A 43 3.80 5.01 8.25
N VAL A 44 3.70 4.51 7.01
CA VAL A 44 4.09 3.11 6.70
C VAL A 44 5.61 2.90 6.64
N TRP A 45 6.38 3.98 6.62
CA TRP A 45 7.84 3.99 6.67
C TRP A 45 8.32 3.97 8.11
N ASP A 46 9.34 3.13 8.40
CA ASP A 46 10.03 3.14 9.70
C ASP A 46 11.01 4.34 9.78
N THR A 47 11.52 4.61 10.98
CA THR A 47 12.40 5.76 11.27
C THR A 47 13.70 5.80 10.48
N ASP A 48 14.16 4.65 10.00
CA ASP A 48 15.37 4.48 9.20
C ASP A 48 15.07 4.33 7.69
N MET A 49 13.81 4.46 7.28
CA MET A 49 13.39 4.34 5.88
C MET A 49 13.26 5.71 5.19
N ASP A 50 13.53 5.73 3.89
CA ASP A 50 13.21 6.85 3.00
C ASP A 50 11.98 6.54 2.12
N GLY A 51 11.54 7.55 1.36
CA GLY A 51 10.30 7.43 0.59
C GLY A 51 10.36 6.43 -0.58
N SER A 52 11.53 5.85 -0.89
CA SER A 52 11.71 4.80 -1.91
C SER A 52 11.68 3.38 -1.34
N ASP A 53 11.93 3.20 -0.04
CA ASP A 53 12.08 1.88 0.57
C ASP A 53 10.80 1.05 0.54
N VAL A 54 9.62 1.68 0.50
CA VAL A 54 8.33 0.97 0.41
C VAL A 54 7.86 0.93 -1.04
N ASN A 55 7.89 -0.27 -1.62
CA ASN A 55 7.59 -0.51 -3.03
C ASN A 55 6.10 -0.66 -3.34
N ALA A 56 5.36 -1.26 -2.40
CA ALA A 56 3.97 -1.61 -2.61
C ALA A 56 3.16 -1.56 -1.32
N VAL A 57 1.88 -1.20 -1.47
CA VAL A 57 0.87 -1.14 -0.40
C VAL A 57 -0.42 -1.77 -0.89
N ASP A 58 -1.17 -2.37 0.03
CA ASP A 58 -2.58 -2.68 -0.17
C ASP A 58 -3.36 -2.53 1.14
N ILE A 59 -4.65 -2.19 1.04
CA ILE A 59 -5.53 -1.97 2.20
C ILE A 59 -6.75 -2.85 2.07
N PHE A 60 -6.99 -3.66 3.10
CA PHE A 60 -8.17 -4.52 3.18
C PHE A 60 -9.22 -3.91 4.10
N GLN A 61 -10.39 -3.59 3.52
CA GLN A 61 -11.60 -3.11 4.20
C GLN A 61 -11.36 -1.94 5.18
N ASN A 62 -10.44 -1.03 4.88
CA ASN A 62 -10.06 0.09 5.77
C ASN A 62 -9.74 -0.37 7.20
N LYS A 63 -9.18 -1.58 7.35
CA LYS A 63 -8.84 -2.19 8.65
C LYS A 63 -7.39 -2.62 8.74
N LEU A 64 -6.87 -3.22 7.67
CA LEU A 64 -5.51 -3.74 7.61
C LEU A 64 -4.77 -3.10 6.43
N VAL A 65 -3.51 -2.76 6.65
CA VAL A 65 -2.58 -2.34 5.60
C VAL A 65 -1.48 -3.37 5.52
N VAL A 66 -1.09 -3.74 4.31
CA VAL A 66 0.12 -4.52 4.08
C VAL A 66 1.08 -3.77 3.17
N THR A 67 2.36 -3.80 3.49
CA THR A 67 3.43 -3.19 2.68
C THR A 67 4.48 -4.24 2.29
N GLY A 68 5.23 -3.95 1.23
CA GLY A 68 6.44 -4.67 0.85
C GLY A 68 7.58 -3.67 0.64
N ASP A 69 8.76 -3.97 1.18
CA ASP A 69 9.90 -3.05 1.17
C ASP A 69 11.14 -3.58 0.41
N ASP A 70 12.15 -2.71 0.27
CA ASP A 70 13.44 -3.02 -0.36
C ASP A 70 14.33 -3.96 0.47
N HIS A 71 13.99 -4.19 1.72
CA HIS A 71 14.77 -5.06 2.59
C HIS A 71 14.24 -6.50 2.62
N GLY A 72 13.20 -6.79 1.82
CA GLY A 72 12.62 -8.13 1.70
C GLY A 72 11.51 -8.41 2.72
N HIS A 73 11.03 -7.38 3.41
CA HIS A 73 10.00 -7.54 4.41
C HIS A 73 8.61 -7.33 3.84
N VAL A 74 7.67 -8.10 4.41
CA VAL A 74 6.25 -7.83 4.33
C VAL A 74 5.81 -7.31 5.69
N CYS A 75 5.23 -6.11 5.76
CA CYS A 75 4.77 -5.53 7.03
C CYS A 75 3.25 -5.38 7.07
N LEU A 76 2.63 -5.68 8.22
CA LEU A 76 1.20 -5.59 8.45
C LEU A 76 0.90 -4.57 9.55
N PHE A 77 -0.05 -3.68 9.28
CA PHE A 77 -0.48 -2.60 10.16
C PHE A 77 -1.99 -2.59 10.33
N ARG A 78 -2.46 -1.86 11.35
CA ARG A 78 -3.87 -1.42 11.41
C ARG A 78 -4.03 -0.13 10.62
N TYR A 79 -5.09 -0.05 9.84
CA TYR A 79 -5.48 1.18 9.15
C TYR A 79 -6.27 2.10 10.10
N PRO A 80 -6.06 3.44 10.06
CA PRO A 80 -5.04 4.14 9.28
C PRO A 80 -3.66 4.14 9.97
N VAL A 81 -2.60 4.34 9.19
CA VAL A 81 -1.21 4.43 9.65
C VAL A 81 -0.80 5.91 9.67
N LEU A 82 -1.11 6.59 10.78
CA LEU A 82 -0.96 8.05 10.94
C LEU A 82 0.12 8.47 11.95
N GLU A 83 0.63 7.54 12.74
CA GLU A 83 1.67 7.80 13.73
C GLU A 83 2.70 6.67 13.72
N SER A 84 3.97 7.01 13.92
CA SER A 84 5.09 6.05 14.03
C SER A 84 4.97 5.07 15.20
N THR A 85 4.04 5.33 16.14
CA THR A 85 3.71 4.40 17.23
C THR A 85 2.83 3.23 16.78
N ASN A 86 2.35 3.24 15.52
CA ASN A 86 1.54 2.16 14.99
C ASN A 86 2.37 0.87 14.91
N LYS A 87 2.10 -0.06 15.81
CA LYS A 87 2.86 -1.30 15.94
C LYS A 87 2.70 -2.15 14.69
N GLN A 88 3.73 -2.15 13.86
CA GLN A 88 3.80 -3.04 12.72
C GLN A 88 4.12 -4.47 13.14
N LYS A 89 3.65 -5.42 12.35
CA LYS A 89 4.15 -6.79 12.35
C LYS A 89 4.96 -7.00 11.09
N ARG A 90 6.26 -7.21 11.25
CA ARG A 90 7.18 -7.52 10.17
C ARG A 90 7.29 -9.04 9.97
N PHE A 91 7.34 -9.45 8.72
CA PHE A 91 7.51 -10.84 8.32
C PHE A 91 8.64 -10.94 7.32
N ASP A 92 9.63 -11.78 7.62
CA ASP A 92 10.73 -12.10 6.74
C ASP A 92 10.33 -13.29 5.84
N GLY A 93 10.67 -13.22 4.55
CA GLY A 93 10.42 -14.31 3.62
C GLY A 93 11.00 -14.10 2.22
N HIS A 94 11.28 -12.86 1.84
CA HIS A 94 12.01 -12.54 0.62
C HIS A 94 13.48 -12.27 0.93
N SER A 95 14.36 -12.69 0.02
CA SER A 95 15.82 -12.44 0.11
C SER A 95 16.28 -11.28 -0.78
N ALA A 96 15.32 -10.59 -1.41
CA ALA A 96 15.50 -9.39 -2.23
C ALA A 96 14.26 -8.49 -2.06
N HIS A 97 14.22 -7.36 -2.77
CA HIS A 97 13.12 -6.40 -2.72
C HIS A 97 11.75 -7.06 -2.94
N VAL A 98 10.80 -6.77 -2.04
CA VAL A 98 9.39 -7.11 -2.25
C VAL A 98 8.82 -6.12 -3.24
N THR A 99 8.71 -6.55 -4.49
CA THR A 99 8.28 -5.70 -5.61
C THR A 99 6.77 -5.48 -5.66
N ASN A 100 5.99 -6.36 -5.02
CA ASN A 100 4.55 -6.19 -4.93
C ASN A 100 3.95 -6.97 -3.75
N VAL A 101 2.82 -6.50 -3.24
CA VAL A 101 2.05 -7.17 -2.18
C VAL A 101 0.55 -6.88 -2.30
N ARG A 102 -0.32 -7.90 -2.24
CA ARG A 102 -1.79 -7.73 -2.32
C ARG A 102 -2.52 -8.69 -1.40
N PHE A 103 -3.63 -8.23 -0.82
CA PHE A 103 -4.58 -9.14 -0.17
C PHE A 103 -5.35 -9.94 -1.22
N THR A 104 -5.76 -11.16 -0.85
CA THR A 104 -6.83 -11.84 -1.60
C THR A 104 -8.16 -11.12 -1.37
N PRO A 105 -9.13 -11.22 -2.30
CA PRO A 105 -10.42 -10.54 -2.16
C PRO A 105 -11.20 -10.90 -0.88
N ASP A 106 -10.96 -12.10 -0.32
CA ASP A 106 -11.56 -12.56 0.93
C ASP A 106 -10.78 -12.14 2.20
N GLY A 107 -9.64 -11.47 2.04
CA GLY A 107 -8.76 -11.03 3.12
C GLY A 107 -8.07 -12.14 3.91
N LYS A 108 -8.21 -13.41 3.48
CA LYS A 108 -7.65 -14.55 4.23
C LYS A 108 -6.18 -14.78 3.92
N ARG A 109 -5.67 -14.22 2.83
CA ARG A 109 -4.27 -14.35 2.41
C ARG A 109 -3.71 -13.01 1.97
N VAL A 110 -2.39 -12.93 2.00
CA VAL A 110 -1.60 -11.93 1.29
C VAL A 110 -0.70 -12.67 0.30
N ILE A 111 -0.49 -12.11 -0.88
CA ILE A 111 0.48 -12.57 -1.87
C ILE A 111 1.57 -11.50 -1.99
N SER A 112 2.83 -11.89 -1.90
CA SER A 112 3.98 -11.01 -2.18
C SER A 112 4.86 -11.58 -3.29
N CYS A 113 5.48 -10.69 -4.06
CA CYS A 113 6.38 -11.03 -5.15
C CYS A 113 7.78 -10.46 -4.87
N GLY A 114 8.78 -11.33 -4.83
CA GLY A 114 10.17 -10.93 -4.68
C GLY A 114 10.84 -10.79 -6.04
N GLY A 115 11.45 -9.63 -6.27
CA GLY A 115 12.03 -9.30 -7.58
C GLY A 115 13.28 -10.14 -7.85
N GLY A 116 14.33 -9.89 -7.07
CA GLY A 116 15.63 -10.53 -7.26
C GLY A 116 15.67 -11.99 -6.82
N ASP A 117 14.89 -12.37 -5.82
CA ASP A 117 14.83 -13.75 -5.31
C ASP A 117 13.92 -14.66 -6.15
N LYS A 118 13.13 -14.07 -7.08
CA LYS A 118 12.24 -14.75 -8.04
C LYS A 118 11.17 -15.60 -7.35
N ALA A 119 10.80 -15.28 -6.12
CA ALA A 119 9.81 -16.01 -5.34
C ALA A 119 8.44 -15.32 -5.33
N VAL A 120 7.39 -16.12 -5.21
CA VAL A 120 6.05 -15.66 -4.82
C VAL A 120 5.69 -16.34 -3.50
N VAL A 121 5.36 -15.54 -2.49
CA VAL A 121 5.04 -16.05 -1.15
C VAL A 121 3.57 -15.78 -0.84
N GLN A 122 2.89 -16.81 -0.35
CA GLN A 122 1.51 -16.70 0.13
C GLN A 122 1.47 -16.77 1.66
N TRP A 123 0.95 -15.72 2.26
CA TRP A 123 0.84 -15.57 3.71
C TRP A 123 -0.59 -15.82 4.16
N ARG A 124 -0.78 -16.56 5.25
CA ARG A 124 -2.10 -16.72 5.87
C ARG A 124 -2.38 -15.61 6.87
N VAL A 125 -3.46 -14.87 6.65
CA VAL A 125 -3.96 -13.89 7.62
C VAL A 125 -4.71 -14.64 8.72
N VAL A 126 -4.22 -14.51 9.95
CA VAL A 126 -4.83 -15.11 11.14
C VAL A 126 -5.12 -14.03 12.16
N THR A 127 -6.39 -13.93 12.57
CA THR A 127 -6.82 -13.12 13.71
C THR A 127 -6.77 -13.99 14.96
N LYS A 128 -6.11 -13.49 16.01
CA LYS A 128 -6.34 -13.97 17.36
C LYS A 128 -7.56 -13.26 17.94
#